data_AF-A0A3L8DET5-F1
#
_entry.id   AF-A0A3L8DET5-F1
#
_cell.length_a   1.000
_cell.length_b   1.000
_cell.length_c   1.000
_cell.angle_alpha   90.00
_cell.angle_beta   90.00
_cell.angle_gamma   90.00
#
_symmetry.space_group_name_H-M   'P 1'
#
loop_
_entity.id
_entity.type
_entity.pdbx_description
1 polymer ?
#
loop_
_entity_poly.entity_id
_entity_poly.type
_entity_poly.pdbx_seq_one_letter_code
_entity_poly.pdbx_strand_id
1 'polypeptide(L)'
;MKFSDSVIEKILNSDWYRKIPKIATSIDQLVIPTMPEDVIGKWSFILYKESLVTYRKETNSSVHKREVALTVAHAMLHQLLDNAISPSWWSDLWLSEGLATLLHVEILDKGLLYY
;
A
#
# COMPACT_ATOMS: atom_id res chain seq x y z
N MET A 1 9.55 -0.44 -10.61
CA MET A 1 9.14 -1.36 -9.51
C MET A 1 10.14 -1.50 -8.38
N LYS A 2 11.46 -1.67 -8.60
CA LYS A 2 12.44 -1.93 -7.51
C LYS A 2 12.29 -1.11 -6.23
N PHE A 3 11.96 0.18 -6.33
CA PHE A 3 11.71 1.00 -5.14
C PHE A 3 10.42 0.62 -4.40
N SER A 4 9.31 0.47 -5.13
CA SER A 4 8.02 0.03 -4.58
C SER A 4 8.12 -1.35 -3.94
N ASP A 5 8.86 -2.27 -4.55
CA ASP A 5 9.14 -3.60 -3.99
C ASP A 5 9.84 -3.48 -2.62
N SER A 6 10.79 -2.55 -2.48
CA SER A 6 11.47 -2.29 -1.20
C SER A 6 10.55 -1.72 -0.11
N VAL A 7 9.50 -0.97 -0.50
CA VAL A 7 8.49 -0.47 0.43
C VAL A 7 7.62 -1.64 0.91
N ILE A 8 7.21 -2.52 -0.01
CA ILE A 8 6.43 -3.73 0.29
C ILE A 8 7.20 -4.63 1.25
N GLU A 9 8.47 -4.93 0.95
CA GLU A 9 9.32 -5.76 1.82
C GLU A 9 9.40 -5.21 3.25
N LYS A 10 9.48 -3.88 3.41
CA LYS A 10 9.52 -3.26 4.74
C LYS A 10 8.20 -3.44 5.49
N ILE A 11 7.06 -3.31 4.81
CA ILE A 11 5.74 -3.56 5.41
C ILE A 11 5.63 -5.02 5.84
N LEU A 12 6.01 -5.96 4.98
CA LEU A 12 5.98 -7.40 5.27
C LEU A 12 6.86 -7.79 6.46
N ASN A 13 7.97 -7.07 6.67
CA ASN A 13 8.89 -7.32 7.78
C ASN A 13 8.54 -6.55 9.07
N SER A 14 7.49 -5.72 9.05
CA SER A 14 7.07 -4.95 10.23
C SER A 14 6.40 -5.83 11.31
N ASP A 15 6.58 -5.46 12.57
CA ASP A 15 5.92 -6.15 13.69
C ASP A 15 4.39 -6.01 13.65
N TRP A 16 3.88 -4.97 13.01
CA TRP A 16 2.46 -4.80 12.74
C TRP A 16 1.94 -5.91 11.82
N TYR A 17 2.60 -6.12 10.68
CA TYR A 17 2.18 -7.12 9.70
C TYR A 17 2.14 -8.53 10.30
N ARG A 18 3.09 -8.85 11.18
CA ARG A 18 3.14 -10.16 11.87
C ARG A 18 1.92 -10.43 12.77
N LYS A 19 1.18 -9.40 13.17
CA LYS A 19 -0.04 -9.51 13.99
C LYS A 19 -1.30 -9.71 13.14
N ILE A 20 -1.22 -9.51 11.82
CA ILE A 20 -2.36 -9.72 10.92
C ILE A 20 -2.56 -11.22 10.67
N PRO A 21 -3.82 -11.71 10.67
CA PRO A 21 -4.11 -13.11 10.35
C PRO A 21 -3.55 -13.53 8.98
N LYS A 22 -2.89 -14.70 8.90
CA LYS A 22 -2.30 -15.23 7.64
C LYS A 22 -3.31 -15.42 6.50
N ILE A 23 -4.60 -15.55 6.80
CA ILE A 23 -5.62 -15.65 5.75
C ILE A 23 -5.78 -14.34 4.96
N ALA A 24 -5.41 -13.20 5.56
CA ALA A 24 -5.52 -11.89 4.95
C ALA A 24 -4.30 -11.49 4.09
N THR A 25 -3.23 -12.28 4.11
CA THR A 25 -1.91 -11.87 3.58
C THR A 25 -1.64 -12.25 2.12
N SER A 26 -2.54 -12.99 1.47
CA SER A 26 -2.36 -13.36 0.06
C SER A 26 -2.75 -12.20 -0.85
N ILE A 27 -1.76 -11.37 -1.22
CA ILE A 27 -1.94 -10.18 -2.07
C ILE A 27 -0.89 -10.17 -3.17
N ASP A 28 -1.36 -10.15 -4.42
CA ASP A 28 -0.57 -9.94 -5.62
C ASP A 28 -0.64 -8.47 -6.05
N GLN A 29 0.47 -7.95 -6.56
CA GLN A 29 0.59 -6.54 -6.94
C GLN A 29 0.99 -6.43 -8.41
N LEU A 30 0.17 -5.73 -9.19
CA LEU A 30 0.35 -5.59 -10.64
C LEU A 30 0.42 -4.11 -11.01
N VAL A 31 1.28 -3.81 -11.97
CA VAL A 31 1.43 -2.46 -12.51
C VAL A 31 0.89 -2.44 -13.93
N ILE A 32 -0.04 -1.53 -14.19
CA ILE A 32 -0.71 -1.36 -15.48
C ILE A 32 -0.30 0.01 -16.05
N PRO A 33 0.16 0.08 -17.32
CA PRO A 33 0.65 1.33 -17.91
C PRO A 33 -0.35 2.48 -17.86
N THR A 34 -1.63 2.18 -18.15
CA THR A 34 -2.70 3.18 -18.20
C THR A 34 -3.97 2.61 -17.60
N MET A 35 -4.55 3.33 -16.65
CA MET A 35 -5.82 3.02 -16.01
C MET A 35 -6.61 4.32 -15.75
N PRO A 36 -7.96 4.26 -15.74
CA PRO A 36 -8.79 5.41 -15.39
C PRO A 36 -8.63 5.79 -13.92
N GLU A 37 -8.58 4.77 -13.05
CA GLU A 37 -8.29 4.94 -11.63
C GLU A 37 -6.80 4.71 -11.36
N ASP A 38 -6.34 5.38 -10.32
CA ASP A 38 -4.93 5.44 -9.94
C ASP A 38 -4.47 4.17 -9.19
N VAL A 39 -5.34 3.62 -8.34
CA VAL A 39 -5.18 2.34 -7.66
C VAL A 39 -6.52 1.61 -7.61
N ILE A 40 -6.51 0.31 -7.87
CA ILE A 40 -7.70 -0.55 -7.71
C ILE A 40 -7.32 -1.75 -6.83
N GLY A 41 -7.96 -1.87 -5.67
CA GLY A 41 -7.94 -3.08 -4.85
C GLY A 41 -9.10 -4.00 -5.22
N LYS A 42 -8.81 -5.26 -5.55
CA LYS A 42 -9.84 -6.26 -5.83
C LYS A 42 -9.40 -7.64 -5.38
N TRP A 43 -10.15 -8.22 -4.43
CA TRP A 43 -9.88 -9.55 -3.87
C TRP A 43 -8.43 -9.67 -3.38
N SER A 44 -7.62 -10.52 -4.01
CA SER A 44 -6.21 -10.72 -3.69
C SER A 44 -5.27 -9.91 -4.59
N PHE A 45 -5.75 -8.89 -5.30
CA PHE A 45 -4.94 -8.10 -6.23
C PHE A 45 -4.99 -6.61 -5.90
N ILE A 46 -3.83 -5.96 -6.01
CA ILE A 46 -3.72 -4.51 -6.10
C ILE A 46 -3.20 -4.16 -7.49
N LEU A 47 -3.96 -3.35 -8.21
CA LEU A 47 -3.58 -2.81 -9.50
C LEU A 47 -3.15 -1.36 -9.31
N TYR A 48 -1.94 -1.04 -9.76
CA TYR A 48 -1.41 0.31 -9.74
C TYR A 48 -1.26 0.85 -11.14
N LYS A 49 -1.62 2.11 -11.34
CA LYS A 49 -1.20 2.85 -12.52
C LYS A 49 0.31 3.09 -12.48
N GLU A 50 1.01 2.79 -13.57
CA GLU A 50 2.48 2.81 -13.64
C GLU A 50 3.10 4.15 -13.19
N SER A 51 2.48 5.27 -13.54
CA SER A 51 2.96 6.61 -13.20
C SER A 51 3.03 6.87 -11.70
N LEU A 52 2.24 6.16 -10.89
CA LEU A 52 2.15 6.37 -9.44
C LEU A 52 3.08 5.50 -8.60
N VAL A 53 3.58 4.40 -9.18
CA VAL A 53 4.44 3.45 -8.47
C VAL A 53 5.80 3.28 -9.13
N THR A 54 6.14 4.15 -10.07
CA THR A 54 7.46 4.19 -10.70
C THR A 54 8.29 5.32 -10.10
N TYR A 55 9.48 4.96 -9.61
CA TYR A 55 10.49 5.91 -9.14
C TYR A 55 11.81 5.67 -9.85
N ARG A 56 12.40 6.73 -10.39
CA ARG A 56 13.72 6.79 -11.03
C ARG A 56 14.55 7.88 -10.36
N LYS A 57 15.66 7.50 -9.74
CA LYS A 57 16.50 8.40 -8.92
C LYS A 57 17.10 9.55 -9.73
N GLU A 58 17.28 9.34 -11.03
CA GLU A 58 17.91 10.27 -11.96
C GLU A 58 16.96 11.41 -12.37
N THR A 59 15.65 11.17 -12.32
CA THR A 59 14.64 12.08 -12.90
C THR A 59 13.54 12.50 -11.94
N ASN A 60 13.33 11.78 -10.83
CA ASN A 60 12.24 12.05 -9.90
C ASN A 60 12.73 12.72 -8.61
N SER A 61 11.89 13.59 -8.06
CA SER A 61 12.18 14.31 -6.82
C SER A 61 12.04 13.42 -5.59
N SER A 62 12.58 13.88 -4.46
CA SER A 62 12.35 13.25 -3.15
C SER A 62 10.87 13.26 -2.75
N VAL A 63 10.11 14.29 -3.18
CA VAL A 63 8.66 14.35 -3.00
C VAL A 63 7.97 13.21 -3.73
N HIS A 64 8.29 12.99 -5.02
CA HIS A 64 7.74 11.89 -5.81
C HIS A 64 8.09 10.52 -5.19
N LYS A 65 9.33 10.38 -4.68
CA LYS A 65 9.73 9.17 -3.94
C LYS A 65 8.81 8.90 -2.74
N ARG A 66 8.47 9.95 -1.98
CA ARG A 66 7.58 9.85 -0.82
C ARG A 66 6.15 9.53 -1.24
N GLU A 67 5.64 10.15 -2.30
CA GLU A 67 4.31 9.88 -2.85
C GLU A 67 4.18 8.42 -3.31
N VAL A 68 5.17 7.90 -4.05
CA VAL A 68 5.22 6.47 -4.43
C VAL A 68 5.16 5.57 -3.19
N ALA A 69 5.94 5.88 -2.15
CA ALA A 69 5.95 5.09 -0.92
C ALA A 69 4.61 5.15 -0.18
N LEU A 70 3.98 6.32 -0.10
CA LEU A 70 2.67 6.52 0.52
C LEU A 70 1.57 5.76 -0.22
N THR A 71 1.56 5.82 -1.55
CA THR A 71 0.58 5.12 -2.40
C THR A 71 0.68 3.60 -2.22
N VAL A 72 1.89 3.05 -2.30
CA VAL A 72 2.12 1.60 -2.14
C VAL A 72 1.75 1.16 -0.72
N ALA A 73 2.17 1.91 0.30
CA ALA A 73 1.84 1.58 1.69
C ALA A 73 0.34 1.65 1.97
N HIS A 74 -0.33 2.69 1.48
CA HIS A 74 -1.78 2.86 1.63
C HIS A 74 -2.54 1.68 1.01
N ALA A 75 -2.29 1.40 -0.26
CA ALA A 75 -3.01 0.36 -1.00
C ALA A 75 -2.80 -1.02 -0.38
N MET A 76 -1.57 -1.33 0.03
CA MET A 76 -1.24 -2.58 0.68
C MET A 76 -1.94 -2.74 2.03
N LEU A 77 -1.95 -1.69 2.86
CA LEU A 77 -2.64 -1.71 4.15
C LEU A 77 -4.15 -1.81 3.98
N HIS A 78 -4.72 -1.06 3.03
CA HIS A 78 -6.13 -1.14 2.70
C HIS A 78 -6.54 -2.57 2.36
N GLN A 79 -5.80 -3.23 1.46
CA GLN A 79 -6.13 -4.59 1.04
C GLN A 79 -5.94 -5.61 2.18
N LEU A 80 -4.89 -5.46 3.01
CA LEU A 80 -4.69 -6.31 4.19
C LEU A 80 -5.85 -6.16 5.19
N LEU A 81 -6.31 -4.93 5.40
CA LEU A 81 -7.38 -4.61 6.34
C LEU A 81 -8.74 -5.06 5.80
N ASP A 82 -9.03 -4.87 4.52
CA ASP A 82 -10.23 -5.40 3.87
C ASP A 82 -10.30 -6.94 3.98
N ASN A 83 -9.15 -7.61 3.80
CA ASN A 83 -9.10 -9.06 3.91
C ASN A 83 -9.21 -9.54 5.38
N ALA A 84 -8.79 -8.72 6.35
CA ALA A 84 -8.81 -9.06 7.77
C ALA A 84 -10.13 -8.67 8.47
N ILE A 85 -10.80 -7.63 7.99
CA ILE A 85 -11.99 -7.04 8.59
C ILE A 85 -13.15 -7.26 7.62
N SER A 86 -14.12 -8.09 7.99
CA SER A 86 -15.37 -8.21 7.24
C SER A 86 -16.39 -7.20 7.80
N PRO A 87 -16.63 -6.05 7.14
CA PRO A 87 -17.60 -5.07 7.62
C PRO A 87 -19.00 -5.69 7.65
N SER A 88 -19.79 -5.33 8.67
CA SER A 88 -21.15 -5.83 8.82
C SER A 88 -22.12 -5.18 7.82
N TRP A 89 -21.80 -3.94 7.41
CA TRP A 89 -22.57 -3.17 6.44
C TRP A 89 -21.70 -2.19 5.66
N TRP A 90 -22.23 -1.65 4.56
CA TRP A 90 -21.56 -0.64 3.73
C TRP A 90 -21.17 0.63 4.49
N SER A 91 -21.90 0.94 5.57
CA SER A 91 -21.58 2.05 6.46
C SER A 91 -20.24 1.90 7.20
N ASP A 92 -19.69 0.68 7.25
CA ASP A 92 -18.48 0.36 8.02
C ASP A 92 -17.23 0.29 7.13
N LEU A 93 -17.36 0.51 5.82
CA LEU A 93 -16.23 0.50 4.88
C LEU A 93 -15.15 1.53 5.23
N TRP A 94 -15.51 2.62 5.90
CA TRP A 94 -14.54 3.62 6.34
C TRP A 94 -13.49 3.04 7.29
N LEU A 95 -13.76 1.91 7.96
CA LEU A 95 -12.85 1.35 8.94
C LEU A 95 -11.55 0.88 8.30
N SER A 96 -11.61 0.18 7.16
CA SER A 96 -10.40 -0.25 6.45
C SER A 96 -9.67 0.93 5.81
N GLU A 97 -10.40 1.80 5.12
CA GLU A 97 -9.85 3.03 4.50
C GLU A 97 -9.19 3.94 5.54
N GLY A 98 -9.91 4.30 6.61
CA GLY A 98 -9.41 5.20 7.65
C GLY A 98 -8.22 4.64 8.42
N LEU A 99 -8.21 3.33 8.70
CA LEU A 99 -7.04 2.68 9.31
C LEU A 99 -5.85 2.65 8.34
N ALA A 100 -6.07 2.44 7.04
CA ALA A 100 -5.01 2.53 6.04
C ALA A 100 -4.43 3.95 5.95
N THR A 101 -5.28 5.00 5.97
CA THR A 101 -4.86 6.42 6.01
C THR A 101 -4.10 6.78 7.29
N LEU A 102 -4.37 6.14 8.42
CA LEU A 102 -3.62 6.40 9.64
C LEU A 102 -2.27 5.68 9.63
N LEU A 103 -2.28 4.39 9.32
CA LEU A 103 -1.11 3.51 9.47
C LEU A 103 -0.07 3.69 8.37
N HIS A 104 -0.48 4.07 7.15
CA HIS A 104 0.48 4.23 6.05
C HIS A 104 1.50 5.33 6.32
N VAL A 105 1.12 6.43 6.98
CA VAL A 105 2.05 7.49 7.38
C VAL A 105 2.94 6.97 8.49
N GLU A 106 2.36 6.32 9.51
CA GLU A 106 3.12 5.88 10.67
C GLU A 106 4.17 4.80 10.34
N ILE A 107 3.85 3.85 9.46
CA ILE A 107 4.80 2.84 9.00
C ILE A 107 5.94 3.47 8.21
N LEU A 108 5.65 4.51 7.41
CA LEU A 108 6.68 5.24 6.68
C LEU A 108 7.51 6.14 7.62
N ASP A 109 6.89 6.75 8.62
CA ASP A 109 7.57 7.63 9.56
C ASP A 109 8.48 6.86 10.51
N LYS A 110 8.06 5.66 10.97
CA LYS A 110 8.84 4.80 11.86
C LYS A 110 9.90 3.96 11.14
N GLY A 111 9.78 3.73 9.83
CA GLY A 111 10.67 2.82 9.08
C GLY A 111 11.40 3.42 7.88
N LEU A 112 11.03 4.62 7.39
CA LEU A 112 11.37 5.08 6.04
C LEU A 112 11.70 6.57 5.91
N LEU A 113 11.62 7.39 6.96
CA LEU A 113 11.96 8.83 6.91
C LEU A 113 13.47 9.18 6.87
N TYR A 114 14.36 8.19 6.75
CA TYR A 114 15.79 8.42 6.57
C TYR A 114 16.27 7.91 5.19
N TYR A 115 15.92 8.61 4.11
CA TYR A 115 16.64 8.56 2.82
C TYR A 115 16.54 9.87 2.04
#